data_AF-A0A6M3ZBV3-F1
#
_entry.id   AF-A0A6M3ZBV3-F1
#
_cell.length_a   1.000
_cell.length_b   1.000
_cell.length_c   1.000
_cell.angle_alpha   90.00
_cell.angle_beta   90.00
_cell.angle_gamma   90.00
#
_symmetry.space_group_name_H-M   'P 1'
#
loop_
_entity.id
_entity.type
_entity.pdbx_description
1 polymer ?
#
loop_
_entity_poly.entity_id
_entity_poly.type
_entity_poly.pdbx_seq_one_letter_code
_entity_poly.pdbx_strand_id
1 'polypeptide(L)'
;MFKTEVNEFSHKIKSFNEKFLTNFEQNINKMLDPLDFKYKSVMISHGFPPNGNVPLRLTIDVAKIFDYSEGDKEKEFYYLLFKYYDHFRVKYLLKSWSNIDWLKRRVPLLEEAVFAHNNDLFFLSIPIFLSQLEGAIADGTGHVGKMNFSLVKDKLKSILVNQKLFNYDKEIEEFYIETVLNGFEHNQNIPVFSRHAILHGGDIEYGTKENSLKAIILFDYIIKKIEKESRGQTIVN
;
A
#
# COMPACT_ATOMS: atom_id res chain seq x y z
N MET A 1 -36.58 -6.25 -45.13
CA MET A 1 -36.35 -4.81 -44.90
C MET A 1 -36.40 -4.50 -43.40
N PHE A 2 -37.49 -4.75 -42.68
CA PHE A 2 -37.62 -4.52 -41.23
C PHE A 2 -36.55 -5.19 -40.32
N LYS A 3 -36.15 -6.44 -40.57
CA LYS A 3 -35.10 -7.12 -39.77
C LYS A 3 -33.72 -6.47 -39.90
N THR A 4 -33.43 -5.84 -41.03
CA THR A 4 -32.14 -5.21 -41.31
C THR A 4 -32.01 -3.88 -40.58
N GLU A 5 -33.07 -3.08 -40.55
CA GLU A 5 -33.13 -1.80 -39.82
C GLU A 5 -33.06 -1.98 -38.30
N VAL A 6 -33.72 -3.02 -37.76
CA VAL A 6 -33.64 -3.34 -36.31
C VAL A 6 -32.23 -3.77 -35.90
N ASN A 7 -31.52 -4.53 -36.74
CA ASN A 7 -30.13 -4.91 -36.50
C ASN A 7 -29.17 -3.70 -36.56
N GLU A 8 -29.39 -2.79 -37.50
CA GLU A 8 -28.58 -1.58 -37.63
C GLU A 8 -28.78 -0.61 -36.45
N PHE A 9 -30.03 -0.49 -35.96
CA PHE A 9 -30.35 0.29 -34.77
C PHE A 9 -29.74 -0.30 -33.49
N SER A 10 -29.83 -1.63 -33.31
CA SER A 10 -29.19 -2.35 -32.20
C SER A 10 -27.66 -2.15 -32.19
N HIS A 11 -27.03 -2.22 -33.36
CA HIS A 11 -25.59 -1.98 -33.49
C HIS A 11 -25.20 -0.53 -33.17
N LYS A 12 -26.02 0.45 -33.57
CA LYS A 12 -25.81 1.87 -33.23
C LYS A 12 -25.94 2.13 -31.73
N ILE A 13 -26.90 1.51 -31.05
CA ILE A 13 -27.04 1.60 -29.58
C ILE A 13 -25.82 0.99 -28.88
N LYS A 14 -25.38 -0.20 -29.30
CA LYS A 14 -24.21 -0.87 -28.71
C LYS A 14 -22.94 -0.03 -28.87
N SER A 15 -22.69 0.47 -30.08
CA SER A 15 -21.55 1.35 -30.37
C SER A 15 -21.61 2.68 -29.61
N PHE A 16 -22.80 3.28 -29.45
CA PHE A 16 -22.98 4.49 -28.64
C PHE A 16 -22.65 4.23 -27.17
N ASN A 17 -23.15 3.13 -26.60
CA ASN A 17 -22.88 2.76 -25.21
C ASN A 17 -21.39 2.48 -24.97
N GLU A 18 -20.73 1.74 -25.86
CA GLU A 18 -19.29 1.48 -25.77
C GLU A 18 -18.47 2.78 -25.84
N LYS A 19 -18.82 3.69 -26.76
CA LYS A 19 -18.14 4.98 -26.89
C LYS A 19 -18.41 5.91 -25.70
N PHE A 20 -19.63 5.92 -25.18
CA PHE A 20 -19.99 6.68 -23.99
C PHE A 20 -19.22 6.17 -22.77
N LEU A 21 -19.21 4.86 -22.53
CA LEU A 21 -18.46 4.23 -21.44
C LEU A 21 -16.96 4.52 -21.55
N THR A 22 -16.38 4.35 -22.74
CA THR A 22 -14.96 4.65 -22.98
C THR A 22 -14.63 6.12 -22.71
N ASN A 23 -15.46 7.05 -23.19
CA ASN A 23 -15.26 8.48 -22.95
C ASN A 23 -15.45 8.84 -21.46
N PHE A 24 -16.42 8.23 -20.80
CA PHE A 24 -16.69 8.42 -19.38
C PHE A 24 -15.51 7.91 -18.54
N GLU A 25 -15.01 6.72 -18.82
CA GLU A 25 -13.80 6.15 -18.19
C GLU A 25 -12.58 7.04 -18.42
N GLN A 26 -12.36 7.50 -19.65
CA GLN A 26 -11.25 8.42 -19.97
C GLN A 26 -11.33 9.74 -19.21
N ASN A 27 -12.53 10.31 -19.08
CA ASN A 27 -12.73 11.56 -18.34
C ASN A 27 -12.57 11.37 -16.83
N ILE A 28 -13.03 10.23 -16.29
CA ILE A 28 -12.79 9.88 -14.89
C ILE A 28 -11.30 9.71 -14.64
N ASN A 29 -10.58 8.96 -15.47
CA ASN A 29 -9.14 8.74 -15.31
C ASN A 29 -8.38 10.07 -15.34
N LYS A 30 -8.65 10.94 -16.32
CA LYS A 30 -8.07 12.30 -16.38
C LYS A 30 -8.24 13.12 -15.10
N MET A 31 -9.33 12.89 -14.35
CA MET A 31 -9.59 13.60 -13.10
C MET A 31 -9.00 12.89 -11.88
N LEU A 32 -8.95 11.55 -11.89
CA LEU A 32 -8.43 10.73 -10.80
C LEU A 32 -6.89 10.69 -10.77
N ASP A 33 -6.23 10.71 -11.92
CA ASP A 33 -4.77 10.56 -11.99
C ASP A 33 -4.01 11.69 -11.26
N PRO A 34 -4.35 12.99 -11.43
CA PRO A 34 -3.68 14.06 -10.70
C PRO A 34 -3.93 13.99 -9.19
N LEU A 35 -5.11 13.53 -8.80
CA LEU A 35 -5.51 13.42 -7.41
C LEU A 35 -4.78 12.27 -6.70
N ASP A 36 -4.75 11.10 -7.33
CA ASP A 36 -3.99 9.94 -6.86
C ASP A 36 -2.50 10.27 -6.76
N PHE A 37 -1.96 11.00 -7.75
CA PHE A 37 -0.58 11.49 -7.73
C PHE A 37 -0.32 12.40 -6.53
N LYS A 38 -1.19 13.38 -6.28
CA LYS A 38 -1.04 14.29 -5.13
C LYS A 38 -1.04 13.52 -3.81
N TYR A 39 -1.99 12.61 -3.64
CA TYR A 39 -2.08 11.77 -2.45
C TYR A 39 -0.80 10.95 -2.24
N LYS A 40 -0.34 10.22 -3.27
CA LYS A 40 0.89 9.41 -3.18
C LYS A 40 2.12 10.26 -2.87
N SER A 41 2.23 11.44 -3.47
CA SER A 41 3.33 12.37 -3.21
C SER A 41 3.36 12.84 -1.76
N VAL A 42 2.19 13.18 -1.20
CA VAL A 42 2.06 13.55 0.22
C VAL A 42 2.44 12.36 1.11
N MET A 43 1.94 11.16 0.84
CA MET A 43 2.28 9.97 1.62
C MET A 43 3.80 9.75 1.66
N ILE A 44 4.46 9.78 0.49
CA ILE A 44 5.91 9.61 0.38
C ILE A 44 6.66 10.70 1.15
N SER A 45 6.27 11.98 1.00
CA SER A 45 6.98 13.08 1.65
C SER A 45 6.92 13.04 3.18
N HIS A 46 5.93 12.34 3.75
CA HIS A 46 5.77 12.14 5.20
C HIS A 46 6.30 10.77 5.66
N GLY A 47 6.99 10.04 4.77
CA GLY A 47 7.56 8.74 5.05
C GLY A 47 6.53 7.62 5.18
N PHE A 48 5.33 7.78 4.63
CA PHE A 48 4.34 6.73 4.55
C PHE A 48 4.42 5.97 3.23
N PRO A 49 4.14 4.65 3.26
CA PRO A 49 4.02 3.90 2.02
C PRO A 49 2.79 4.37 1.21
N PRO A 50 2.96 4.74 -0.07
CA PRO A 50 1.89 5.23 -0.93
C PRO A 50 0.97 4.09 -1.36
N ASN A 51 -0.07 3.82 -0.57
CA ASN A 51 -0.97 2.70 -0.81
C ASN A 51 -2.07 3.04 -1.82
N GLY A 52 -2.22 2.22 -2.87
CA GLY A 52 -3.12 2.50 -4.00
C GLY A 52 -4.60 2.14 -3.82
N ASN A 53 -5.01 1.57 -2.68
CA ASN A 53 -6.38 1.06 -2.46
C ASN A 53 -7.06 1.75 -1.26
N VAL A 54 -7.01 3.08 -1.21
CA VAL A 54 -7.78 3.89 -0.24
C VAL A 54 -9.07 4.41 -0.87
N PRO A 55 -10.13 4.67 -0.07
CA PRO A 55 -11.33 5.30 -0.58
C PRO A 55 -11.01 6.64 -1.24
N LEU A 56 -11.64 6.91 -2.39
CA LEU A 56 -11.48 8.18 -3.13
C LEU A 56 -11.64 9.40 -2.22
N ARG A 57 -12.53 9.33 -1.24
CA ARG A 57 -12.73 10.39 -0.25
C ARG A 57 -11.45 10.74 0.52
N LEU A 58 -10.66 9.75 0.94
CA LEU A 58 -9.39 10.01 1.63
C LEU A 58 -8.41 10.71 0.69
N THR A 59 -8.31 10.26 -0.56
CA THR A 59 -7.46 10.87 -1.59
C THR A 59 -7.83 12.33 -1.81
N ILE A 60 -9.14 12.62 -1.93
CA ILE A 60 -9.68 13.99 -2.05
C ILE A 60 -9.35 14.83 -0.82
N ASP A 61 -9.62 14.30 0.38
CA ASP A 61 -9.46 15.05 1.63
C ASP A 61 -7.98 15.39 1.88
N VAL A 62 -7.05 14.47 1.59
CA VAL A 62 -5.61 14.74 1.62
C VAL A 62 -5.21 15.82 0.62
N ALA A 63 -5.63 15.72 -0.64
CA ALA A 63 -5.31 16.74 -1.64
C ALA A 63 -5.83 18.13 -1.21
N LYS A 64 -7.07 18.19 -0.68
CA LYS A 64 -7.67 19.44 -0.19
C LYS A 64 -6.91 20.08 0.95
N ILE A 65 -6.40 19.30 1.91
CA ILE A 65 -5.58 19.82 3.00
C ILE A 65 -4.37 20.57 2.41
N PHE A 66 -3.67 19.95 1.46
CA PHE A 66 -2.43 20.54 0.93
C PHE A 66 -2.66 21.67 -0.08
N ASP A 67 -3.78 21.66 -0.82
CA ASP A 67 -4.08 22.68 -1.82
C ASP A 67 -4.81 23.90 -1.23
N TYR A 68 -5.64 23.72 -0.20
CA TYR A 68 -6.57 24.76 0.25
C TYR A 68 -6.56 25.07 1.75
N SER A 69 -5.98 24.23 2.61
CA SER A 69 -5.98 24.56 4.04
C SER A 69 -5.11 25.78 4.33
N GLU A 70 -5.67 26.72 5.08
CA GLU A 70 -4.97 27.87 5.67
C GLU A 70 -4.31 27.53 7.03
N GLY A 71 -4.63 26.35 7.57
CA GLY A 71 -4.15 25.87 8.86
C GLY A 71 -2.83 25.09 8.79
N ASP A 72 -2.54 24.38 9.89
CA ASP A 72 -1.41 23.47 9.98
C ASP A 72 -1.71 22.18 9.19
N LYS A 73 -1.28 22.19 7.92
CA LYS A 73 -1.50 21.11 6.95
C LYS A 73 -0.97 19.76 7.45
N GLU A 74 0.18 19.76 8.12
CA GLU A 74 0.81 18.55 8.67
C GLU A 74 -0.10 17.95 9.74
N LYS A 75 -0.49 18.78 10.72
CA LYS A 75 -1.37 18.35 11.81
C LYS A 75 -2.72 17.83 11.29
N GLU A 76 -3.30 18.50 10.31
CA GLU A 76 -4.55 18.07 9.66
C GLU A 76 -4.39 16.74 8.93
N PHE A 77 -3.29 16.56 8.21
CA PHE A 77 -2.96 15.32 7.52
C PHE A 77 -2.83 14.14 8.50
N TYR A 78 -2.02 14.28 9.55
CA TYR A 78 -1.86 13.24 10.56
C TYR A 78 -3.18 12.94 11.28
N TYR A 79 -3.98 13.96 11.61
CA TYR A 79 -5.29 13.76 12.20
C TYR A 79 -6.22 12.97 11.28
N LEU A 80 -6.30 13.34 10.00
CA LEU A 80 -7.10 12.63 9.01
C LEU A 80 -6.65 11.17 8.86
N LEU A 81 -5.32 10.95 8.77
CA LEU A 81 -4.74 9.64 8.58
C LEU A 81 -5.00 8.73 9.80
N PHE A 82 -4.76 9.21 11.02
CA PHE A 82 -5.03 8.45 12.24
C PHE A 82 -6.52 8.22 12.48
N LYS A 83 -7.38 9.14 12.05
CA LYS A 83 -8.83 8.94 12.10
C LYS A 83 -9.29 7.87 11.12
N TYR A 84 -8.68 7.84 9.93
CA TYR A 84 -9.03 6.83 8.93
C TYR A 84 -8.50 5.43 9.30
N TYR A 85 -7.28 5.35 9.82
CA TYR A 85 -6.71 4.11 10.39
C TYR A 85 -6.97 3.99 11.88
N ASP A 86 -8.25 4.10 12.27
CA ASP A 86 -8.67 3.85 13.63
C ASP A 86 -8.57 2.35 14.00
N HIS A 87 -8.90 2.03 15.26
CA HIS A 87 -8.83 0.66 15.75
C HIS A 87 -9.73 -0.31 14.95
N PHE A 88 -10.87 0.16 14.44
CA PHE A 88 -11.77 -0.66 13.65
C PHE A 88 -11.18 -0.95 12.27
N ARG A 89 -10.56 0.06 11.64
CA ARG A 89 -9.92 -0.10 10.33
C ARG A 89 -8.73 -1.04 10.42
N VAL A 90 -7.89 -0.92 11.44
CA VAL A 90 -6.73 -1.82 11.60
C VAL A 90 -7.20 -3.27 11.84
N LYS A 91 -8.24 -3.49 12.64
CA LYS A 91 -8.87 -4.82 12.78
C LYS A 91 -9.48 -5.33 11.47
N TYR A 92 -10.03 -4.45 10.65
CA TYR A 92 -10.52 -4.81 9.33
C TYR A 92 -9.39 -5.29 8.41
N LEU A 93 -8.22 -4.64 8.45
CA LEU A 93 -7.04 -5.11 7.71
C LEU A 93 -6.63 -6.51 8.15
N LEU A 94 -6.55 -6.76 9.46
CA LEU A 94 -6.28 -8.10 10.01
C LEU A 94 -7.27 -9.16 9.51
N LYS A 95 -8.56 -8.85 9.52
CA LYS A 95 -9.58 -9.75 8.96
C LYS A 95 -9.35 -10.01 7.48
N SER A 96 -8.99 -8.99 6.71
CA SER A 96 -8.64 -9.14 5.30
C SER A 96 -7.43 -10.06 5.11
N TRP A 97 -6.37 -9.88 5.89
CA TRP A 97 -5.16 -10.71 5.83
C TRP A 97 -5.43 -12.16 6.22
N SER A 98 -6.34 -12.38 7.17
CA SER A 98 -6.72 -13.73 7.64
C SER A 98 -7.44 -14.56 6.57
N ASN A 99 -8.01 -13.90 5.56
CA ASN A 99 -8.65 -14.57 4.42
C ASN A 99 -7.66 -14.94 3.30
N ILE A 100 -6.36 -14.66 3.47
CA ILE A 100 -5.33 -14.96 2.48
C ILE A 100 -4.68 -16.30 2.84
N ASP A 101 -4.82 -17.30 1.96
CA ASP A 101 -4.45 -18.69 2.27
C ASP A 101 -2.98 -18.86 2.64
N TRP A 102 -2.06 -18.26 1.86
CA TRP A 102 -0.63 -18.36 2.11
C TRP A 102 -0.17 -17.57 3.34
N LEU A 103 -1.00 -16.68 3.88
CA LEU A 103 -0.69 -15.84 5.04
C LEU A 103 -1.21 -16.44 6.36
N LYS A 104 -2.07 -17.46 6.32
CA LYS A 104 -2.75 -18.07 7.49
C LYS A 104 -1.81 -18.42 8.63
N ARG A 105 -0.61 -18.94 8.33
CA ARG A 105 0.38 -19.33 9.35
C ARG A 105 0.92 -18.15 10.17
N ARG A 106 0.79 -16.92 9.66
CA ARG A 106 1.26 -15.69 10.33
C ARG A 106 0.17 -14.99 11.11
N VAL A 107 -1.10 -15.36 10.92
CA VAL A 107 -2.25 -14.69 11.54
C VAL A 107 -2.10 -14.52 13.06
N PRO A 108 -1.66 -15.53 13.85
CA PRO A 108 -1.48 -15.33 15.29
C PRO A 108 -0.47 -14.22 15.64
N LEU A 109 0.60 -14.07 14.85
CA LEU A 109 1.58 -12.99 15.05
C LEU A 109 0.99 -11.63 14.66
N LEU A 110 0.19 -11.59 13.59
CA LEU A 110 -0.48 -10.36 13.14
C LEU A 110 -1.58 -9.92 14.11
N GLU A 111 -2.26 -10.86 14.76
CA GLU A 111 -3.22 -10.58 15.84
C GLU A 111 -2.53 -9.86 17.00
N GLU A 112 -1.37 -10.35 17.47
CA GLU A 112 -0.56 -9.70 18.51
C GLU A 112 -0.08 -8.31 18.08
N ALA A 113 0.39 -8.16 16.84
CA ALA A 113 0.87 -6.88 16.33
C ALA A 113 -0.23 -5.80 16.24
N VAL A 114 -1.44 -6.21 15.83
CA VAL A 114 -2.62 -5.34 15.75
C VAL A 114 -3.17 -5.05 17.14
N PHE A 115 -3.16 -6.02 18.05
CA PHE A 115 -3.50 -5.80 19.44
C PHE A 115 -2.57 -4.76 20.05
N ALA A 116 -1.25 -4.92 19.86
CA ALA A 116 -0.25 -3.98 20.34
C ALA A 116 -0.46 -2.56 19.79
N HIS A 117 -0.71 -2.40 18.48
CA HIS A 117 -1.00 -1.08 17.89
C HIS A 117 -2.21 -0.41 18.54
N ASN A 118 -3.32 -1.13 18.68
CA ASN A 118 -4.57 -0.59 19.21
C ASN A 118 -4.54 -0.29 20.72
N ASN A 119 -3.50 -0.76 21.41
CA ASN A 119 -3.27 -0.50 22.85
C ASN A 119 -2.03 0.39 23.07
N ASP A 120 -1.59 1.12 22.04
CA ASP A 120 -0.43 2.02 22.08
C ASP A 120 0.91 1.36 22.48
N LEU A 121 1.00 0.03 22.36
CA LEU A 121 2.20 -0.78 22.62
C LEU A 121 3.10 -0.82 21.38
N PHE A 122 3.50 0.35 20.87
CA PHE A 122 4.15 0.48 19.56
C PHE A 122 5.50 -0.24 19.46
N PHE A 123 6.27 -0.28 20.55
CA PHE A 123 7.52 -1.03 20.63
C PHE A 123 7.33 -2.54 20.41
N LEU A 124 6.13 -3.09 20.67
CA LEU A 124 5.80 -4.48 20.38
C LEU A 124 5.21 -4.65 18.97
N SER A 125 4.38 -3.71 18.54
CA SER A 125 3.71 -3.76 17.23
C SER A 125 4.69 -3.69 16.07
N ILE A 126 5.61 -2.72 16.10
CA ILE A 126 6.50 -2.40 14.97
C ILE A 126 7.43 -3.58 14.62
N PRO A 127 8.17 -4.18 15.57
CA PRO A 127 9.09 -5.27 15.24
C PRO A 127 8.40 -6.50 14.68
N ILE A 128 7.15 -6.80 15.08
CA ILE A 128 6.41 -7.94 14.51
C ILE A 128 6.13 -7.68 13.03
N PHE A 129 5.55 -6.54 12.65
CA PHE A 129 5.31 -6.25 11.23
C PHE A 129 6.60 -6.27 10.38
N LEU A 130 7.67 -5.63 10.88
CA LEU A 130 8.92 -5.50 10.13
C LEU A 130 9.69 -6.83 10.00
N SER A 131 9.67 -7.67 11.04
CA SER A 131 10.32 -8.99 11.01
C SER A 131 9.54 -9.99 10.16
N GLN A 132 8.21 -9.93 10.16
CA GLN A 132 7.36 -10.84 9.41
C GLN A 132 7.27 -10.51 7.92
N LEU A 133 7.71 -9.32 7.49
CA LEU A 133 7.58 -8.88 6.11
C LEU A 133 8.30 -9.79 5.11
N GLU A 134 9.58 -10.11 5.33
CA GLU A 134 10.32 -10.96 4.40
C GLU A 134 9.77 -12.39 4.38
N GLY A 135 9.36 -12.90 5.54
CA GLY A 135 8.69 -14.20 5.60
C GLY A 135 7.38 -14.22 4.80
N ALA A 136 6.58 -13.15 4.87
CA ALA A 136 5.34 -13.06 4.11
C ALA A 136 5.59 -12.97 2.60
N ILE A 137 6.64 -12.25 2.17
CA ILE A 137 7.09 -12.22 0.77
C ILE A 137 7.50 -13.63 0.32
N ALA A 138 8.23 -14.38 1.16
CA ALA A 138 8.63 -15.73 0.85
C ALA A 138 7.42 -16.66 0.66
N ASP A 139 6.48 -16.64 1.61
CA ASP A 139 5.28 -17.47 1.56
C ASP A 139 4.42 -17.15 0.32
N GLY A 140 4.15 -15.86 0.08
CA GLY A 140 3.27 -15.44 -1.01
C GLY A 140 3.89 -15.55 -2.41
N THR A 141 5.23 -15.61 -2.52
CA THR A 141 5.93 -15.87 -3.79
C THR A 141 6.35 -17.34 -3.96
N GLY A 142 5.98 -18.23 -3.03
CA GLY A 142 6.37 -19.64 -3.05
C GLY A 142 7.89 -19.87 -2.94
N HIS A 143 8.62 -18.94 -2.33
CA HIS A 143 10.08 -19.03 -2.20
C HIS A 143 10.48 -20.14 -1.20
N VAL A 144 11.52 -20.90 -1.57
CA VAL A 144 12.09 -21.95 -0.71
C VAL A 144 13.59 -21.70 -0.51
N GLY A 145 14.07 -21.88 0.72
CA GLY A 145 15.47 -21.71 1.07
C GLY A 145 15.78 -20.33 1.64
N LYS A 146 17.08 -20.00 1.72
CA LYS A 146 17.54 -18.73 2.29
C LYS A 146 17.08 -17.58 1.40
N MET A 147 16.63 -16.50 2.02
CA MET A 147 16.42 -15.22 1.36
C MET A 147 17.44 -14.25 1.95
N ASN A 148 18.30 -13.72 1.09
CA ASN A 148 19.23 -12.67 1.50
C ASN A 148 18.64 -11.31 1.13
N PHE A 149 19.23 -10.24 1.66
CA PHE A 149 18.77 -8.88 1.43
C PHE A 149 18.59 -8.53 -0.06
N SER A 150 19.54 -8.92 -0.91
CA SER A 150 19.45 -8.68 -2.36
C SER A 150 18.22 -9.37 -2.96
N LEU A 151 17.95 -10.61 -2.56
CA LEU A 151 16.82 -11.36 -3.07
C LEU A 151 15.47 -10.79 -2.58
N VAL A 152 15.40 -10.28 -1.34
CA VAL A 152 14.22 -9.54 -0.85
C VAL A 152 13.98 -8.32 -1.72
N LYS A 153 15.04 -7.55 -1.98
CA LYS A 153 15.00 -6.34 -2.82
C LYS A 153 14.51 -6.69 -4.22
N ASP A 154 15.07 -7.71 -4.87
CA ASP A 154 14.71 -8.12 -6.23
C ASP A 154 13.26 -8.61 -6.32
N LYS A 155 12.79 -9.39 -5.33
CA LYS A 155 11.39 -9.81 -5.25
C LYS A 155 10.46 -8.61 -5.07
N LEU A 156 10.77 -7.68 -4.17
CA LEU A 156 9.99 -6.46 -4.00
C LEU A 156 9.94 -5.65 -5.30
N LYS A 157 11.06 -5.46 -5.99
CA LYS A 157 11.06 -4.81 -7.31
C LYS A 157 10.11 -5.50 -8.27
N SER A 158 10.15 -6.83 -8.36
CA SER A 158 9.26 -7.58 -9.26
C SER A 158 7.77 -7.41 -8.93
N ILE A 159 7.43 -7.35 -7.64
CA ILE A 159 6.05 -7.19 -7.13
C ILE A 159 5.55 -5.75 -7.31
N LEU A 160 6.45 -4.77 -7.16
CA LEU A 160 6.12 -3.35 -7.21
C LEU A 160 5.98 -2.85 -8.65
N VAL A 161 6.81 -3.36 -9.56
CA VAL A 161 6.95 -2.87 -10.95
C VAL A 161 5.99 -3.57 -11.94
N ASN A 162 5.27 -4.62 -11.55
CA ASN A 162 4.39 -5.34 -12.48
C ASN A 162 2.99 -4.71 -12.61
N GLN A 163 2.69 -4.34 -13.86
CA GLN A 163 1.40 -4.09 -14.50
C GLN A 163 0.84 -2.65 -14.52
N LYS A 164 1.11 -2.00 -15.66
CA LYS A 164 0.21 -1.14 -16.46
C LYS A 164 -0.73 -0.23 -15.65
N LEU A 165 -0.21 0.92 -15.20
CA LEU A 165 -0.71 2.28 -15.41
C LEU A 165 -0.02 3.22 -14.41
N PHE A 166 0.70 4.21 -14.96
CA PHE A 166 1.37 5.36 -14.35
C PHE A 166 2.83 5.24 -13.88
N ASN A 167 3.53 6.36 -14.12
CA ASN A 167 4.97 6.62 -14.10
C ASN A 167 5.61 6.65 -12.70
N TYR A 168 4.98 6.06 -11.68
CA TYR A 168 5.32 6.32 -10.27
C TYR A 168 5.73 5.08 -9.48
N ASP A 169 5.64 3.89 -10.08
CA ASP A 169 6.09 2.65 -9.43
C ASP A 169 7.57 2.72 -9.02
N LYS A 170 8.38 3.53 -9.72
CA LYS A 170 9.79 3.77 -9.42
C LYS A 170 9.99 4.58 -8.13
N GLU A 171 9.24 5.66 -7.93
CA GLU A 171 9.29 6.48 -6.72
C GLU A 171 8.79 5.70 -5.50
N ILE A 172 7.80 4.83 -5.71
CA ILE A 172 7.36 3.88 -4.70
C ILE A 172 8.48 2.88 -4.42
N GLU A 173 9.06 2.25 -5.43
CA GLU A 173 10.19 1.32 -5.27
C GLU A 173 11.35 1.96 -4.51
N GLU A 174 11.77 3.16 -4.91
CA GLU A 174 12.83 3.94 -4.27
C GLU A 174 12.50 4.22 -2.80
N PHE A 175 11.28 4.66 -2.48
CA PHE A 175 10.87 4.86 -1.09
C PHE A 175 11.07 3.60 -0.24
N TYR A 176 10.67 2.43 -0.75
CA TYR A 176 10.78 1.17 0.00
C TYR A 176 12.24 0.73 0.16
N ILE A 177 13.04 0.87 -0.89
CA ILE A 177 14.46 0.47 -0.87
C ILE A 177 15.27 1.41 0.04
N GLU A 178 15.10 2.71 -0.12
CA GLU A 178 15.93 3.74 0.51
C GLU A 178 15.46 4.15 1.90
N THR A 179 14.21 3.82 2.28
CA THR A 179 13.68 4.10 3.63
C THR A 179 13.59 2.82 4.46
N VAL A 180 12.79 1.85 4.02
CA VAL A 180 12.48 0.66 4.82
C VAL A 180 13.67 -0.30 4.86
N LEU A 181 14.29 -0.54 3.70
CA LEU A 181 15.36 -1.51 3.53
C LEU A 181 16.76 -0.92 3.71
N ASN A 182 16.86 0.38 4.01
CA ASN A 182 18.15 1.04 4.14
C ASN A 182 18.99 0.43 5.26
N GLY A 183 20.29 0.33 5.02
CA GLY A 183 21.26 -0.02 6.04
C GLY A 183 21.42 1.11 7.05
N PHE A 184 22.13 0.84 8.14
CA PHE A 184 22.53 1.86 9.10
C PHE A 184 23.90 1.51 9.67
N GLU A 185 24.55 2.51 10.24
CA GLU A 185 25.79 2.35 11.01
C GLU A 185 25.53 2.78 12.45
N HIS A 186 26.07 2.03 13.41
CA HIS A 186 25.94 2.39 14.83
C HIS A 186 26.65 3.71 15.11
N ASN A 187 26.02 4.56 15.93
CA ASN A 187 26.52 5.88 16.33
C ASN A 187 26.67 6.89 15.17
N GLN A 188 25.94 6.68 14.07
CA GLN A 188 25.81 7.64 12.96
C GLN A 188 24.36 8.12 12.84
N ASN A 189 24.09 8.98 11.85
CA ASN A 189 22.71 9.36 11.52
C ASN A 189 21.91 8.11 11.10
N ILE A 190 20.88 7.80 11.87
CA ILE A 190 20.02 6.65 11.64
C ILE A 190 18.88 7.06 10.69
N PRO A 191 18.66 6.33 9.60
CA PRO A 191 17.52 6.58 8.72
C PRO A 191 16.20 6.37 9.47
N VAL A 192 15.30 7.34 9.34
CA VAL A 192 13.95 7.28 9.95
C VAL A 192 13.22 6.05 9.42
N PHE A 193 12.70 5.23 10.34
CA PHE A 193 11.90 4.05 10.02
C PHE A 193 12.63 2.94 9.21
N SER A 194 13.96 2.86 9.34
CA SER A 194 14.73 1.73 8.78
C SER A 194 14.44 0.43 9.53
N ARG A 195 14.06 -0.62 8.79
CA ARG A 195 13.91 -1.98 9.33
C ARG A 195 15.19 -2.46 10.02
N HIS A 196 16.33 -2.22 9.41
CA HIS A 196 17.60 -2.66 9.97
C HIS A 196 17.91 -1.92 11.26
N ALA A 197 17.76 -0.60 11.27
CA ALA A 197 18.00 0.19 12.46
C ALA A 197 17.09 -0.25 13.62
N ILE A 198 15.80 -0.47 13.36
CA ILE A 198 14.84 -0.90 14.39
C ILE A 198 15.14 -2.33 14.88
N LEU A 199 15.27 -3.30 13.97
CA LEU A 199 15.40 -4.71 14.34
C LEU A 199 16.78 -5.08 14.89
N HIS A 200 17.82 -4.27 14.61
CA HIS A 200 19.17 -4.47 15.14
C HIS A 200 19.54 -3.46 16.23
N GLY A 201 18.58 -2.69 16.74
CA GLY A 201 18.79 -1.80 17.90
C GLY A 201 19.64 -0.56 17.61
N GLY A 202 19.74 -0.14 16.36
CA GLY A 202 20.25 1.17 15.99
C GLY A 202 19.30 2.28 16.39
N ASP A 203 18.01 2.12 16.07
CA ASP A 203 16.94 3.00 16.52
C ASP A 203 16.29 2.41 17.78
N ILE A 204 16.23 3.17 18.87
CA ILE A 204 15.56 2.78 20.12
C ILE A 204 14.39 3.69 20.47
N GLU A 205 14.12 4.72 19.67
CA GLU A 205 13.02 5.68 19.86
C GLU A 205 11.87 5.45 18.86
N TYR A 206 11.97 4.39 18.05
CA TYR A 206 11.00 4.05 17.01
C TYR A 206 9.56 3.83 17.49
N GLY A 207 9.31 3.64 18.79
CA GLY A 207 8.02 3.27 19.37
C GLY A 207 6.95 4.35 19.33
N THR A 208 6.57 4.82 18.15
CA THR A 208 5.56 5.87 17.95
C THR A 208 4.32 5.34 17.21
N LYS A 209 3.18 6.02 17.41
CA LYS A 209 1.94 5.72 16.68
C LYS A 209 2.12 5.82 15.17
N GLU A 210 2.87 6.83 14.74
CA GLU A 210 3.22 7.07 13.35
C GLU A 210 3.99 5.89 12.76
N ASN A 211 5.07 5.45 13.40
CA ASN A 211 5.88 4.33 12.92
C ASN A 211 5.09 3.01 12.93
N SER A 212 4.25 2.79 13.95
CA SER A 212 3.38 1.62 13.98
C SER A 212 2.38 1.64 12.82
N LEU A 213 1.81 2.80 12.50
CA LEU A 213 0.94 2.94 11.33
C LEU A 213 1.69 2.77 10.01
N LYS A 214 2.91 3.31 9.88
CA LYS A 214 3.79 3.10 8.72
C LYS A 214 4.03 1.59 8.50
N ALA A 215 4.30 0.84 9.57
CA ALA A 215 4.51 -0.60 9.51
C ALA A 215 3.26 -1.37 9.05
N ILE A 216 2.08 -0.99 9.55
CA ILE A 216 0.80 -1.59 9.16
C ILE A 216 0.49 -1.33 7.69
N ILE A 217 0.61 -0.08 7.24
CA ILE A 217 0.32 0.32 5.85
C ILE A 217 1.31 -0.37 4.90
N LEU A 218 2.58 -0.44 5.29
CA LEU A 218 3.65 -1.11 4.54
C LEU A 218 3.31 -2.58 4.33
N PHE A 219 2.98 -3.26 5.43
CA PHE A 219 2.60 -4.66 5.41
C PHE A 219 1.36 -4.88 4.52
N ASP A 220 0.28 -4.12 4.74
CA ASP A 220 -0.95 -4.23 3.95
C ASP A 220 -0.69 -4.09 2.45
N TYR A 221 0.11 -3.09 2.08
CA TYR A 221 0.39 -2.80 0.68
C TYR A 221 1.14 -3.96 -0.01
N ILE A 222 2.21 -4.46 0.62
CA ILE A 222 3.00 -5.57 0.06
C ILE A 222 2.15 -6.83 -0.06
N ILE A 223 1.40 -7.18 0.97
CA ILE A 223 0.52 -8.36 0.97
C ILE A 223 -0.52 -8.26 -0.16
N LYS A 224 -1.15 -7.10 -0.33
CA LYS A 224 -2.15 -6.89 -1.40
C LYS A 224 -1.56 -6.94 -2.80
N LYS A 225 -0.33 -6.41 -2.98
CA LYS A 225 0.37 -6.50 -4.26
C LYS A 225 0.67 -7.96 -4.61
N ILE A 226 1.21 -8.74 -3.68
CA ILE A 226 1.46 -10.17 -3.87
C ILE A 226 0.15 -10.91 -4.19
N GLU A 227 -0.91 -10.70 -3.39
CA GLU A 227 -2.19 -11.38 -3.59
C GLU A 227 -2.82 -11.06 -4.96
N LYS A 228 -2.68 -9.82 -5.45
CA LYS A 228 -3.13 -9.43 -6.79
C LYS A 228 -2.37 -10.18 -7.87
N GLU A 229 -1.06 -10.34 -7.74
CA GLU A 229 -0.24 -11.10 -8.68
C GLU A 229 -0.58 -12.60 -8.68
N SER A 230 -0.74 -13.21 -7.51
CA SER A 230 -1.12 -14.62 -7.37
C SER A 230 -2.48 -14.91 -8.03
N ARG A 231 -3.46 -14.03 -7.85
CA ARG A 231 -4.78 -14.15 -8.52
C ARG A 231 -4.72 -13.89 -10.01
N GLY A 232 -3.91 -12.92 -10.45
CA GLY A 232 -3.71 -12.60 -11.87
C GLY A 232 -3.11 -13.78 -12.67
N GLN A 233 -2.27 -14.60 -12.05
CA GLN A 233 -1.72 -15.81 -12.65
C GLN A 233 -2.73 -16.96 -12.74
N THR A 234 -3.80 -16.95 -11.93
CA THR A 234 -4.81 -18.03 -11.92
C THR A 234 -5.82 -17.91 -13.08
N ILE A 235 -5.97 -16.72 -13.68
CA ILE A 235 -6.92 -16.47 -14.79
C ILE A 235 -6.32 -16.86 -16.16
N VAL A 236 -5.01 -17.13 -16.23
CA VAL A 236 -4.28 -17.37 -17.48
C VAL A 236 -3.93 -18.85 -17.70
N ASN A 237 -4.35 -19.76 -16.81
CA ASN A 237 -4.14 -21.21 -16.95
C ASN A 237 -5.45 -21.96 -17.15
#